data_AF-A0A5V0SW01-F1
#
_entry.id   AF-A0A5V0SW01-F1
#
_cell.length_a   1.000
_cell.length_b   1.000
_cell.length_c   1.000
_cell.angle_alpha   90.00
_cell.angle_beta   90.00
_cell.angle_gamma   90.00
#
_symmetry.space_group_name_H-M   'P 1'
#
loop_
_entity.id
_entity.type
_entity.pdbx_description
1 polymer ?
#
loop_
_entity_poly.entity_id
_entity_poly.type
_entity_poly.pdbx_seq_one_letter_code
_entity_poly.pdbx_strand_id
1 'polypeptide(L)' 'MSLLCKRCDNPVDELDFEKATIMESFDGTWCIDLIVKCPHCGLPYNAFVPTSELQPLTGDDNDK' A
#
# COMPACT_ATOMS: atom_id res chain seq x y z
N MET A 1 5.76 1.71 -17.05
CA MET A 1 5.43 0.29 -17.30
C MET A 1 4.08 0.07 -16.67
N SER A 2 3.10 -0.47 -17.40
CA SER A 2 1.80 -0.83 -16.85
C SER A 2 1.84 -2.24 -16.26
N LEU A 3 1.15 -2.45 -15.15
CA LEU A 3 1.00 -3.76 -14.52
C LEU A 3 -0.20 -4.48 -15.14
N LEU A 4 -0.11 -5.80 -15.39
CA LEU A 4 -1.27 -6.57 -15.83
C LEU A 4 -2.03 -7.10 -14.62
N CYS A 5 -3.35 -6.88 -14.58
CA CYS A 5 -4.19 -7.46 -13.55
C CYS A 5 -4.20 -8.99 -13.65
N LYS A 6 -3.85 -9.70 -12.57
CA LYS A 6 -3.76 -11.18 -12.54
C LYS A 6 -5.07 -11.93 -12.77
N ARG A 7 -6.21 -11.22 -12.80
CA ARG A 7 -7.55 -11.83 -12.97
C ARG A 7 -8.21 -11.50 -14.30
N CYS A 8 -8.11 -10.25 -14.75
CA CYS A 8 -8.81 -9.79 -15.96
C CYS A 8 -7.85 -9.41 -17.09
N ASP A 9 -6.54 -9.56 -16.89
CA ASP A 9 -5.45 -9.29 -17.84
C ASP A 9 -5.43 -7.88 -18.44
N ASN A 10 -6.32 -6.99 -17.99
CA ASN A 10 -6.31 -5.60 -18.39
C ASN A 10 -5.03 -4.93 -17.86
N PRO A 11 -4.39 -4.08 -18.68
CA PRO A 11 -3.30 -3.23 -18.23
C PRO A 11 -3.81 -2.18 -17.25
N VAL A 12 -3.05 -1.95 -16.19
CA VAL A 12 -3.36 -1.04 -15.10
C VAL A 12 -2.12 -0.19 -14.82
N ASP A 13 -2.30 1.12 -14.81
CA ASP A 13 -1.24 2.06 -14.44
C ASP A 13 -1.22 2.28 -12.91
N GLU A 14 -2.40 2.32 -12.28
CA GLU A 14 -2.57 2.53 -10.84
C GLU A 14 -3.68 1.63 -10.27
N LEU A 15 -3.48 1.12 -9.05
CA LEU A 15 -4.48 0.34 -8.33
C LEU A 15 -5.30 1.28 -7.42
N ASP A 16 -6.59 1.02 -7.32
CA ASP A 16 -7.50 1.79 -6.46
C ASP A 16 -7.20 1.50 -5.00
N PHE A 17 -7.08 2.56 -4.20
CA PHE A 17 -6.97 2.40 -2.74
C PHE A 17 -8.24 1.79 -2.16
N GLU A 18 -8.07 0.80 -1.28
CA GLU A 18 -9.17 0.25 -0.50
C GLU A 18 -8.99 0.50 0.99
N LYS A 19 -7.83 0.15 1.56
CA LYS A 19 -7.61 0.21 3.00
C LYS A 19 -6.12 0.27 3.32
N ALA A 20 -5.75 1.00 4.35
CA ALA A 20 -4.45 0.92 5.00
C ALA A 20 -4.66 0.78 6.51
N THR A 21 -4.08 -0.24 7.13
CA THR A 21 -4.16 -0.45 8.58
C THR A 21 -2.77 -0.54 9.17
N ILE A 22 -2.51 0.29 10.17
CA ILE A 22 -1.28 0.24 10.94
C ILE A 22 -1.47 -0.78 12.05
N MET A 23 -0.58 -1.76 12.13
CA MET A 23 -0.62 -2.81 13.15
C MET A 23 0.78 -3.26 13.57
N GLU A 24 0.88 -3.73 14.80
CA GLU A 24 2.08 -4.36 15.33
C GLU A 24 2.08 -5.86 14.98
N SER A 25 3.18 -6.33 14.40
CA SER A 25 3.41 -7.75 14.12
C SER A 25 3.85 -8.49 15.38
N PHE A 26 3.82 -9.83 15.32
CA PHE A 26 4.16 -10.68 16.47
C PHE A 26 5.60 -10.47 16.99
N ASP A 27 6.51 -10.04 16.12
CA ASP A 27 7.91 -9.74 16.44
C ASP A 27 8.12 -8.32 17.00
N GLY A 28 7.04 -7.53 17.20
CA GLY A 28 7.08 -6.14 17.65
C GLY A 28 7.30 -5.13 16.52
N THR A 29 7.39 -5.57 15.26
CA THR A 29 7.56 -4.66 14.13
C THR A 29 6.22 -4.03 13.73
N TRP A 30 6.17 -2.69 13.68
CA TRP A 30 5.01 -1.97 13.16
C TRP A 30 5.00 -2.01 11.63
N CYS A 31 3.85 -2.34 11.05
CA CYS A 31 3.66 -2.47 9.61
C CYS A 31 2.35 -1.81 9.17
N ILE A 32 2.27 -1.44 7.90
CA ILE A 32 1.03 -1.09 7.22
C ILE A 32 0.58 -2.33 6.43
N ASP A 33 -0.61 -2.85 6.75
CA ASP A 33 -1.37 -3.75 5.88
C ASP A 33 -2.13 -2.89 4.87
N LEU A 34 -1.61 -2.81 3.65
CA LEU A 34 -2.15 -2.04 2.54
C LEU A 34 -2.95 -2.95 1.62
N ILE A 35 -4.23 -2.64 1.44
CA ILE A 35 -5.13 -3.28 0.48
C ILE A 35 -5.46 -2.28 -0.63
N VAL A 36 -5.25 -2.72 -1.87
CA VAL A 36 -5.58 -1.99 -3.10
C VAL A 36 -6.34 -2.91 -4.07
N LYS A 37 -7.03 -2.35 -5.05
CA LYS A 37 -7.88 -3.10 -5.98
C LYS A 37 -7.56 -2.81 -7.43
N CYS A 38 -7.76 -3.80 -8.29
CA CYS A 38 -7.80 -3.54 -9.73
C CYS A 38 -9.03 -2.67 -10.07
N PRO A 39 -8.87 -1.55 -10.78
CA PRO A 39 -9.99 -0.65 -11.11
C PRO A 39 -10.99 -1.27 -12.08
N HIS A 40 -10.58 -2.26 -12.88
CA HIS A 40 -11.46 -2.87 -13.88
C HIS A 40 -12.34 -3.99 -13.33
N CYS A 41 -11.82 -4.76 -12.37
CA CYS A 41 -12.49 -5.97 -11.91
C CYS A 41 -12.65 -6.04 -10.38
N GLY A 42 -12.01 -5.16 -9.63
CA GLY A 42 -12.08 -5.13 -8.17
C GLY A 42 -11.37 -6.31 -7.49
N LEU A 43 -10.42 -6.98 -8.16
CA LEU A 43 -9.57 -7.98 -7.48
C LEU A 43 -8.71 -7.24 -6.42
N PRO A 44 -8.81 -7.59 -5.12
CA PRO A 44 -7.95 -7.01 -4.10
C PRO A 44 -6.53 -7.61 -4.15
N TYR A 45 -5.56 -6.79 -3.79
CA TYR A 45 -4.17 -7.13 -3.57
C TYR A 45 -3.75 -6.61 -2.20
N ASN A 46 -2.89 -7.35 -1.50
CA ASN A 46 -2.34 -6.94 -0.22
C ASN A 46 -0.82 -6.71 -0.30
N ALA A 47 -0.32 -5.78 0.50
CA ALA A 47 1.11 -5.59 0.74
C ALA A 47 1.33 -5.25 2.22
N PHE A 48 2.36 -5.85 2.83
CA PHE A 48 2.82 -5.49 4.15
C PHE A 48 4.05 -4.59 4.02
N VAL A 49 3.92 -3.34 4.45
CA VAL A 49 5.00 -2.35 4.40
C VAL A 49 5.50 -2.08 5.81
N PRO A 50 6.72 -2.51 6.19
CA PRO A 50 7.31 -2.16 7.47
C PRO A 50 7.40 -0.64 7.63
N THR A 51 7.09 -0.10 8.81
CA THR A 51 7.17 1.35 9.03
C THR A 51 8.59 1.89 8.89
N SER A 52 9.61 1.03 9.04
CA SER A 52 11.02 1.35 8.78
C SER A 52 11.34 1.70 7.32
N GLU A 53 10.51 1.25 6.37
CA GLU A 53 10.66 1.53 4.94
C GLU A 53 9.95 2.82 4.52
N LEU A 54 9.17 3.43 5.42
CA LEU A 54 8.43 4.65 5.13
C LEU A 54 9.37 5.86 5.15
N GLN A 55 9.23 6.72 4.15
CA GLN A 55 9.86 8.02 4.13
C GLN A 55 8.82 9.08 4.50
N PRO A 56 9.09 9.94 5.50
CA PRO A 56 8.22 11.06 5.82
C PRO A 56 8.18 12.03 4.64
N LEU A 57 6.98 12.45 4.22
CA LEU A 57 6.79 13.36 3.08
C LEU A 57 7.13 14.83 3.43
N THR A 58 7.13 15.16 4.72
CA THR A 58 7.63 16.40 5.30
C THR A 58 8.27 16.03 6.63
N GLY A 59 9.58 16.22 6.76
CA GLY A 59 10.26 16.13 8.05
C GLY A 59 9.80 17.27 8.96
N ASP A 60 10.03 17.14 10.27
CA ASP A 60 9.90 18.20 11.26
C ASP A 60 10.43 19.55 10.72
N ASP A 61 9.56 20.37 10.14
CA ASP A 61 9.77 21.81 10.23
C ASP A 61 9.67 22.10 11.71
N ASN A 62 10.78 22.55 12.28
CA ASN A 62 10.82 23.23 13.56
C ASN A 62 9.63 24.20 13.66
N ASP A 63 8.49 23.77 14.22
CA ASP A 63 7.51 24.68 14.78
C ASP A 63 8.07 25.10 16.13
N LYS A 64 8.89 26.14 16.03
CA LYS A 64 9.60 26.86 17.08
C LYS A 64 8.65 27.41 18.14
#